data_AF-A0A1J3EQS9-F1
#
_entry.id   AF-A0A1J3EQS9-F1
#
_cell.length_a   1.000
_cell.length_b   1.000
_cell.length_c   1.000
_cell.angle_alpha   90.00
_cell.angle_beta   90.00
_cell.angle_gamma   90.00
#
_symmetry.space_group_name_H-M   'P 1'
#
loop_
_entity.id
_entity.type
_entity.pdbx_description
1 polymer ?
#
loop_
_entity_poly.entity_id
_entity_poly.type
_entity_poly.pdbx_seq_one_letter_code
_entity_poly.pdbx_strand_id
1 'polypeptide(L)'
;DWIIHKHCKVYLLVSSQRIAGCLVAEPIKEAFKVIAPLGDERQLKKESSSPSTSIQFGNIVLQRQVSKRCRASDERLDNGAIVCEEEAKPAVCGIRAIWGSPSN
;
A
#
# COMPACT_ATOMS: atom_id res chain seq x y z
N ASP A 1 -12.73 10.85 19.64
CA ASP A 1 -13.15 9.49 19.23
C ASP A 1 -12.81 9.21 17.78
N TRP A 2 -11.53 8.93 17.45
CA TRP A 2 -11.02 8.98 16.07
C TRP A 2 -10.94 7.62 15.34
N ILE A 3 -11.45 6.55 15.94
CA ILE A 3 -11.58 5.23 15.27
C ILE A 3 -12.94 4.66 15.66
N ILE A 4 -13.93 4.82 14.77
CA ILE A 4 -15.20 4.10 14.90
C ILE A 4 -14.93 2.64 14.52
N HIS A 5 -14.51 1.84 15.51
CA HIS A 5 -14.14 0.43 15.34
C HIS A 5 -15.29 -0.44 14.80
N LYS A 6 -16.54 0.06 14.81
CA LYS A 6 -17.74 -0.71 14.46
C LYS A 6 -17.73 -1.29 13.04
N HIS A 7 -17.02 -0.65 12.11
CA HIS A 7 -16.97 -1.11 10.71
C HIS A 7 -15.61 -1.67 10.29
N CYS A 8 -14.63 -1.67 11.21
CA CYS A 8 -13.30 -2.19 10.92
C CYS A 8 -13.25 -3.71 11.04
N LYS A 9 -12.53 -4.34 10.11
CA LYS A 9 -12.10 -5.74 10.20
C LYS A 9 -10.58 -5.79 10.41
N VAL A 10 -10.15 -6.61 11.35
CA VAL A 10 -8.73 -6.82 11.67
C VAL A 10 -8.30 -8.18 11.17
N TYR A 11 -7.22 -8.21 10.40
CA TYR A 11 -6.59 -9.42 9.87
C TYR A 11 -5.19 -9.54 10.45
N LEU A 12 -4.89 -10.68 11.06
CA LEU A 12 -3.62 -10.94 11.70
C LEU A 12 -2.81 -11.96 10.89
N LEU A 13 -1.53 -11.66 10.69
CA LEU A 13 -0.56 -12.64 10.25
C LEU A 13 0.05 -13.27 11.50
N VAL A 14 -0.18 -14.58 11.69
CA VAL A 14 0.36 -15.34 12.81
C VAL A 14 1.45 -16.28 12.30
N SER A 15 2.65 -16.16 12.87
CA SER A 15 3.81 -17.01 12.55
C SER A 15 4.49 -17.41 13.86
N SER A 16 4.85 -18.69 14.01
CA SER A 16 5.54 -19.20 15.22
C SER A 16 4.85 -18.80 16.53
N GLN A 17 3.52 -18.90 16.59
CA GLN A 17 2.68 -18.47 17.71
C GLN A 17 2.78 -16.97 18.08
N ARG A 18 3.28 -16.12 17.18
CA ARG A 18 3.38 -14.66 17.37
C ARG A 18 2.65 -13.91 16.27
N ILE A 19 2.17 -12.70 16.60
CA ILE A 19 1.65 -11.78 15.60
C ILE A 19 2.84 -11.17 14.84
N ALA A 20 3.02 -11.60 13.60
CA ALA A 20 4.06 -11.10 12.70
C ALA A 20 3.56 -9.94 11.81
N GLY A 21 2.24 -9.68 11.80
CA GLY A 21 1.67 -8.52 11.10
C GLY A 21 0.20 -8.28 11.44
N CYS A 22 -0.27 -7.07 11.18
CA CYS A 22 -1.65 -6.65 11.36
C CYS A 22 -2.11 -5.77 10.18
N LEU A 23 -3.34 -6.01 9.72
CA LEU A 23 -4.03 -5.22 8.71
C LEU A 23 -5.41 -4.82 9.25
N VAL A 24 -5.73 -3.52 9.20
CA VAL A 24 -7.03 -2.99 9.58
C VAL A 24 -7.70 -2.44 8.33
N ALA A 25 -8.87 -2.97 8.00
CA ALA A 25 -9.65 -2.60 6.82
C ALA A 25 -11.03 -2.09 7.21
N GLU A 26 -11.57 -1.14 6.45
CA GLU A 26 -12.92 -0.61 6.62
C GLU A 26 -13.64 -0.53 5.27
N PRO A 27 -14.98 -0.53 5.24
CA PRO A 27 -15.73 -0.21 4.04
C PRO A 27 -15.55 1.27 3.67
N ILE A 28 -15.25 1.54 2.40
CA ILE A 28 -15.24 2.89 1.82
C ILE A 28 -16.18 2.93 0.61
N LYS A 29 -16.44 4.12 0.08
CA LYS A 29 -17.24 4.30 -1.15
C LYS A 29 -16.40 4.77 -2.33
N GLU A 30 -15.33 5.51 -2.04
CA GLU A 30 -14.50 6.15 -3.04
C GLU A 30 -13.07 6.32 -2.55
N ALA A 31 -12.13 6.46 -3.48
CA ALA A 31 -10.72 6.72 -3.26
C ALA A 31 -10.13 7.53 -4.41
N PHE A 32 -8.98 8.18 -4.17
CA PHE A 32 -8.27 8.96 -5.18
C PHE A 32 -7.06 8.18 -5.67
N LYS A 33 -6.87 8.11 -6.99
CA LYS A 33 -5.77 7.38 -7.60
C LYS A 33 -4.47 8.17 -7.46
N VAL A 34 -3.41 7.53 -6.96
CA VAL A 34 -2.08 8.14 -6.86
C VAL A 34 -1.49 8.35 -8.27
N ILE A 35 -0.96 9.53 -8.51
CA ILE A 35 -0.25 9.87 -9.75
C ILE A 35 1.20 9.39 -9.62
N ALA A 36 1.64 8.51 -10.52
CA ALA A 36 3.02 8.06 -10.54
C ALA A 36 3.95 9.21 -10.98
N PRO A 37 5.16 9.36 -10.38
CA PRO A 37 6.12 10.36 -10.84
C PRO A 37 6.45 10.16 -12.32
N LEU A 38 6.46 11.25 -13.11
CA LEU A 38 6.87 11.23 -14.52
C LEU A 38 8.29 10.65 -14.65
N GLY A 39 8.37 9.41 -15.11
CA GLY A 39 9.61 8.63 -15.19
C GLY A 39 9.38 7.12 -15.17
N ASP A 40 8.23 6.68 -14.64
CA ASP A 40 7.91 5.25 -14.48
C ASP A 40 7.35 4.58 -15.75
N GLU A 41 6.82 5.34 -16.72
CA GLU A 41 6.18 4.77 -17.91
C GLU A 41 7.12 3.95 -18.80
N ARG A 42 8.42 4.29 -18.83
CA ARG A 42 9.43 3.51 -19.57
C ARG A 42 9.93 2.29 -18.81
N GLN A 43 9.68 2.19 -17.50
CA GLN A 43 10.15 1.08 -16.65
C GLN A 43 9.05 0.08 -16.28
N LEU A 44 7.76 0.42 -16.44
CA LEU A 44 6.65 -0.53 -16.31
C LEU A 44 6.75 -1.75 -17.25
N LYS A 45 7.54 -1.67 -18.32
CA LYS A 45 7.83 -2.81 -19.22
C LYS A 45 9.04 -3.66 -18.81
N LYS A 46 9.79 -3.28 -17.78
CA LYS A 46 10.91 -4.07 -17.28
C LYS A 46 10.45 -4.74 -16.01
N GLU A 47 9.85 -5.92 -16.17
CA GLU A 47 9.59 -6.87 -15.07
C GLU A 47 10.83 -6.90 -14.17
N SER A 48 10.73 -6.26 -13.01
CA SER A 48 11.76 -6.36 -12.00
C SER A 48 11.74 -7.80 -11.52
N SER A 49 12.71 -8.60 -11.96
CA SER A 49 12.90 -10.00 -11.58
C SER A 49 13.36 -10.15 -10.11
N SER A 50 12.82 -9.34 -9.21
CA SER A 50 12.92 -9.58 -7.77
C SER A 50 11.82 -10.57 -7.38
N PRO A 51 12.10 -11.57 -6.52
CA PRO A 51 11.08 -12.50 -6.07
C PRO A 51 9.91 -11.71 -5.48
N SER A 52 8.72 -11.90 -6.04
CA SER A 52 7.49 -11.31 -5.52
C SER A 52 7.23 -11.90 -4.15
N THR A 53 7.59 -11.14 -3.12
CA THR A 53 7.30 -11.53 -1.75
C THR A 53 5.83 -11.23 -1.50
N SER A 54 5.05 -12.28 -1.25
CA SER A 54 3.66 -12.16 -0.83
C SER A 54 3.58 -12.25 0.70
N ILE A 55 2.68 -11.46 1.28
CA ILE A 55 2.36 -11.49 2.70
C ILE A 55 0.86 -11.76 2.83
N GLN A 56 0.49 -12.75 3.63
CA GLN A 56 -0.89 -13.17 3.80
C GLN A 56 -1.43 -12.76 5.17
N PHE A 57 -2.54 -12.02 5.19
CA PHE A 57 -3.28 -11.65 6.39
C PHE A 57 -4.64 -12.36 6.36
N GLY A 58 -4.76 -13.49 7.04
CA GLY A 58 -5.97 -14.33 6.92
C GLY A 58 -6.20 -14.78 5.48
N ASN A 59 -7.28 -14.30 4.84
CA ASN A 59 -7.61 -14.57 3.44
C ASN A 59 -7.16 -13.48 2.46
N ILE A 60 -6.47 -12.43 2.93
CA ILE A 60 -5.97 -11.34 2.09
C ILE A 60 -4.50 -11.62 1.76
N VAL A 61 -4.15 -11.62 0.47
CA VAL A 61 -2.77 -11.78 0.01
C VAL A 61 -2.30 -10.46 -0.60
N LEU A 62 -1.26 -9.88 -0.03
CA LEU A 62 -0.63 -8.65 -0.53
C LEU A 62 0.69 -9.01 -1.21
N GLN A 63 0.91 -8.50 -2.41
CA GLN A 63 2.17 -8.66 -3.14
C GLN A 63 2.99 -7.39 -3.03
N ARG A 64 4.26 -7.53 -2.67
CA ARG A 64 5.18 -6.39 -2.63
C ARG A 64 5.49 -5.93 -4.04
N GLN A 65 5.12 -4.69 -4.36
CA GLN A 65 5.60 -3.99 -5.54
C GLN A 65 6.62 -2.93 -5.12
N VAL A 66 7.83 -3.00 -5.68
CA VAL A 66 8.87 -2.00 -5.46
C VAL A 66 9.07 -1.22 -6.74
N SER A 67 8.53 0.00 -6.79
CA SER A 67 8.90 0.95 -7.84
C SER A 67 10.21 1.62 -7.44
N LYS A 68 11.21 1.61 -8.34
CA LYS A 68 12.44 2.36 -8.13
C LYS A 68 12.10 3.84 -8.22
N ARG A 69 12.29 4.59 -7.12
CA ARG A 69 12.20 6.04 -7.14
C ARG A 69 13.29 6.56 -8.08
N CYS A 70 12.92 7.06 -9.26
CA CYS A 70 13.85 7.83 -10.08
C CYS A 70 14.31 9.04 -9.25
N ARG A 71 15.63 9.27 -9.16
CA ARG A 71 16.15 10.52 -8.61
C ARG A 71 15.63 11.64 -9.52
N ALA A 72 14.69 12.44 -9.02
CA ALA A 72 14.31 13.65 -9.72
C ALA A 72 15.56 14.52 -9.87
N SER A 73 15.78 15.06 -11.07
CA SER A 73 16.63 16.23 -11.24
C SER A 73 16.12 17.33 -10.31
N ASP A 74 17.06 18.10 -9.78
CA ASP A 74 17.02 19.06 -8.66
C ASP A 74 15.96 20.19 -8.73
N GLU A 75 14.98 20.14 -9.62
CA GLU A 75 14.06 21.26 -9.91
C GLU A 75 12.60 21.03 -9.48
N ARG A 76 12.26 19.92 -8.82
CA ARG A 76 10.91 19.71 -8.28
C ARG A 76 10.92 19.51 -6.78
N LEU A 77 10.44 20.55 -6.10
CA LEU A 77 10.31 20.73 -4.65
C LEU A 77 9.31 19.78 -3.96
N ASP A 78 8.98 18.63 -4.56
CA ASP A 78 8.02 17.70 -3.96
C ASP A 78 8.79 16.72 -3.06
N ASN A 79 9.12 17.20 -1.87
CA ASN A 79 9.83 16.55 -0.76
C ASN A 79 9.08 15.32 -0.20
N GLY A 80 8.81 14.31 -1.03
CA GLY A 80 8.16 13.07 -0.62
C GLY A 80 6.63 13.15 -0.50
N ALA A 81 6.01 14.21 -1.00
CA ALA A 81 4.55 14.31 -1.12
C ALA A 81 3.99 13.22 -2.05
N ILE A 82 2.78 12.76 -1.74
CA ILE A 82 2.01 11.85 -2.59
C ILE A 82 0.91 12.69 -3.24
N VAL A 83 0.89 12.73 -4.57
CA VAL A 83 -0.11 13.47 -5.34
C VAL A 83 -1.14 12.48 -5.89
N CYS A 84 -2.42 12.82 -5.79
CA CYS A 84 -3.52 12.02 -6.32
C CYS A 84 -4.27 12.77 -7.42
N GLU A 85 -4.97 12.03 -8.27
CA GLU A 85 -5.99 12.57 -9.18
C GLU A 85 -7.06 13.31 -8.36
N GLU A 86 -7.63 14.38 -8.94
CA GLU A 86 -8.67 15.19 -8.28
C GLU A 86 -10.03 14.47 -8.24
N GLU A 87 -10.31 13.63 -9.22
CA GLU A 87 -11.58 12.91 -9.32
C GLU A 87 -11.57 11.65 -8.44
N ALA A 88 -12.54 11.57 -7.53
CA ALA A 88 -12.75 10.37 -6.72
C ALA A 88 -13.25 9.21 -7.61
N LYS A 89 -12.73 8.00 -7.35
CA LYS A 89 -13.09 6.77 -8.06
C LYS A 89 -13.77 5.78 -7.09
N PRO A 90 -14.77 5.01 -7.53
CA PRO A 90 -15.41 4.01 -6.69
C PRO A 90 -14.41 3.02 -6.08
N ALA A 91 -14.56 2.75 -4.79
CA ALA A 91 -13.74 1.78 -4.06
C ALA A 91 -14.58 1.11 -2.97
N VAL A 92 -14.17 -0.09 -2.54
CA VAL A 92 -14.96 -0.92 -1.61
C VAL A 92 -14.29 -1.08 -0.25
N CYS A 93 -12.96 -1.13 -0.20
CA CYS A 93 -12.20 -1.46 0.99
C CYS A 93 -11.03 -0.48 1.17
N GLY A 94 -11.00 0.22 2.30
CA GLY A 94 -9.92 1.12 2.68
C GLY A 94 -9.01 0.46 3.71
N ILE A 95 -7.70 0.46 3.45
CA ILE A 95 -6.72 0.02 4.43
C ILE A 95 -6.41 1.18 5.39
N ARG A 96 -6.93 1.08 6.61
CA ARG A 96 -6.73 2.07 7.69
C ARG A 96 -5.32 2.02 8.27
N ALA A 97 -4.79 0.81 8.41
CA ALA A 97 -3.46 0.56 8.92
C ALA A 97 -2.93 -0.77 8.40
N ILE A 98 -1.65 -0.81 8.10
CA ILE A 98 -0.91 -2.02 7.79
C ILE A 98 0.43 -1.98 8.53
N TRP A 99 0.77 -3.09 9.18
CA TRP A 99 2.02 -3.24 9.91
C TRP A 99 2.55 -4.67 9.77
N GLY A 100 3.87 -4.81 9.74
CA GLY A 100 4.57 -6.10 9.76
C GLY A 100 5.85 -6.00 10.58
N SER A 101 6.23 -7.12 11.20
CA SER A 101 7.52 -7.27 11.87
C SER A 101 8.66 -7.15 10.84
N PRO A 102 9.71 -6.35 11.09
CA PRO A 102 10.89 -6.24 10.21
C PRO A 102 11.68 -7.56 10.04
N SER A 103 11.38 -8.57 10.84
CA SER A 103 12.12 -9.84 10.91
C SER A 103 11.20 -11.02 11.19
N ASN A 104 11.47 -12.12 10.48
CA ASN A 104 11.52 -13.47 11.02
C ASN A 104 12.98 -13.91 10.98
#